data_AF-A0A9C9T8Z2-F1
#
_entry.id   AF-A0A9C9T8Z2-F1
#
_cell.length_a   1.000
_cell.length_b   1.000
_cell.length_c   1.000
_cell.angle_alpha   90.00
_cell.angle_beta   90.00
_cell.angle_gamma   90.00
#
_symmetry.space_group_name_H-M   'P 1'
#
loop_
_entity.id
_entity.type
_entity.pdbx_description
1 polymer ?
#
loop_
_entity_poly.entity_id
_entity_poly.type
_entity_poly.pdbx_seq_one_letter_code
_entity_poly.pdbx_strand_id
1 'polypeptide(L)'
;MAREQWGLADATWETVQCTGCKGTGVRIAFCTECGVSVCASQKGVETCAHCDQFEDCATLEALFAQFPVCRQTLTEIRATLN
;
A
#
# COMPACT_ATOMS: atom_id res chain seq x y z
N MET A 1 -13.69 8.28 16.38
CA MET A 1 -13.19 8.32 14.99
C MET A 1 -12.39 7.05 14.71
N ALA A 2 -12.21 6.63 13.45
CA ALA A 2 -11.50 5.39 13.10
C ALA A 2 -10.09 5.26 13.75
N ARG A 3 -9.44 6.38 14.08
CA ARG A 3 -8.15 6.40 14.78
C ARG A 3 -8.21 5.84 16.20
N GLU A 4 -9.23 6.17 16.97
CA GLU A 4 -9.39 5.71 18.37
C GLU A 4 -9.85 4.25 18.41
N GLN A 5 -10.72 3.85 17.47
CA GLN A 5 -11.24 2.48 17.39
C GLN A 5 -10.14 1.43 17.18
N TRP A 6 -9.00 1.83 16.62
CA TRP A 6 -7.89 0.94 16.31
C TRP A 6 -6.59 1.27 17.09
N GLY A 7 -6.67 2.07 18.15
CA GLY A 7 -5.51 2.37 19.00
C GLY A 7 -4.43 3.23 18.33
N LEU A 8 -4.81 4.02 17.33
CA LEU A 8 -3.93 4.83 16.48
C LEU A 8 -4.22 6.34 16.65
N ALA A 9 -4.54 6.77 17.87
CA ALA A 9 -4.89 8.17 18.16
C ALA A 9 -3.81 9.14 17.64
N ASP A 10 -2.54 8.78 17.84
CA ASP A 10 -1.37 9.60 17.47
C ASP A 10 -0.84 9.33 16.05
N ALA A 11 -1.48 8.46 15.26
CA ALA A 11 -1.02 8.14 13.92
C ALA A 11 -1.18 9.34 12.96
N THR A 12 -0.09 10.05 12.69
CA THR A 12 0.00 11.10 11.68
C THR A 12 0.43 10.53 10.33
N TRP A 13 0.28 11.31 9.25
CA TRP A 13 0.75 10.90 7.94
C TRP A 13 2.27 10.60 7.93
N GLU A 14 3.07 11.27 8.77
CA GLU A 14 4.51 11.01 8.92
C GLU A 14 4.81 9.66 9.59
N THR A 15 3.92 9.21 10.48
CA THR A 15 4.12 7.99 11.29
C THR A 15 3.52 6.74 10.64
N VAL A 16 2.65 6.91 9.63
CA VAL A 16 2.07 5.81 8.87
C VAL A 16 3.04 5.40 7.75
N GLN A 17 3.86 4.39 8.01
CA GLN A 17 4.76 3.82 7.01
C GLN A 17 4.16 2.56 6.37
N CYS A 18 3.72 2.69 5.12
CA CYS A 18 3.34 1.52 4.32
C CYS A 18 4.61 0.80 3.83
N THR A 19 5.02 -0.27 4.51
CA THR A 19 6.17 -1.10 4.11
C THR A 19 5.81 -2.20 3.12
N GLY A 20 4.60 -2.17 2.56
CA GLY A 20 4.05 -3.18 1.66
C GLY A 20 3.20 -4.23 2.37
N CYS A 21 2.28 -4.86 1.63
CA CYS A 21 1.31 -5.81 2.19
C CYS A 21 1.95 -7.10 2.75
N LYS A 22 3.15 -7.46 2.28
CA LYS A 22 3.96 -8.57 2.78
C LYS A 22 5.24 -8.11 3.51
N GLY A 23 5.40 -6.80 3.72
CA GLY A 23 6.52 -6.26 4.48
C GLY A 23 6.44 -6.67 5.95
N THR A 24 7.60 -6.76 6.62
CA THR A 24 7.68 -7.05 8.06
C THR A 24 7.42 -5.81 8.94
N GLY A 25 7.18 -4.64 8.34
CA GLY A 25 6.91 -3.40 9.07
C GLY A 25 5.48 -3.28 9.59
N VAL A 26 5.26 -2.26 10.41
CA VAL A 26 3.96 -1.98 11.05
C VAL A 26 2.91 -1.70 9.97
N ARG A 27 1.86 -2.53 9.93
CA ARG A 27 0.66 -2.29 9.11
C ARG A 27 -0.35 -1.56 9.98
N ILE A 28 -0.88 -0.45 9.50
CA ILE A 28 -1.99 0.21 10.19
C ILE A 28 -3.30 -0.53 9.93
N ALA A 29 -4.26 -0.39 10.83
CA ALA A 29 -5.64 -0.85 10.72
C ALA A 29 -6.24 -0.76 9.31
N PHE A 30 -6.11 0.40 8.66
CA PHE A 30 -6.62 0.63 7.32
C PHE A 30 -6.01 -0.32 6.27
N CYS A 31 -4.82 -0.87 6.51
CA CYS A 31 -4.19 -1.84 5.61
C CYS A 31 -4.96 -3.17 5.52
N THR A 32 -5.81 -3.53 6.49
CA THR A 32 -6.70 -4.71 6.38
C THR A 32 -7.96 -4.42 5.56
N GLU A 33 -8.38 -3.15 5.48
CA GLU A 33 -9.51 -2.71 4.64
C GLU A 33 -9.07 -2.24 3.26
N CYS A 34 -7.77 -1.99 3.08
CA CYS A 34 -7.16 -1.68 1.80
C CYS A 34 -7.33 -2.88 0.86
N GLY A 35 -8.33 -2.81 -0.03
CA GLY A 35 -8.60 -3.83 -1.06
C GLY A 35 -7.41 -4.11 -2.00
N VAL A 36 -6.39 -3.24 -1.97
CA VAL A 36 -5.10 -3.45 -2.63
C VAL A 36 -4.38 -4.69 -2.08
N SER A 37 -4.49 -4.97 -0.78
CA SER A 37 -3.88 -6.16 -0.18
C SER A 37 -4.49 -7.47 -0.70
N VAL A 38 -5.81 -7.50 -0.89
CA VAL A 38 -6.53 -8.63 -1.48
C VAL A 38 -6.11 -8.84 -2.93
N CYS A 39 -6.05 -7.77 -3.73
CA CYS A 39 -5.60 -7.82 -5.11
C CYS A 39 -4.15 -8.34 -5.22
N ALA A 40 -3.23 -7.81 -4.40
CA ALA A 40 -1.84 -8.25 -4.37
C ALA A 40 -1.70 -9.73 -3.95
N SER A 41 -2.46 -10.17 -2.95
CA SER A 41 -2.50 -11.58 -2.52
C SER A 41 -3.02 -12.51 -3.62
N GLN A 42 -4.11 -12.15 -4.31
CA GLN A 42 -4.66 -12.95 -5.42
C GLN A 42 -3.68 -13.06 -6.59
N LYS A 43 -2.94 -11.98 -6.89
CA LYS A 43 -1.91 -11.96 -7.93
C LYS A 43 -0.60 -12.63 -7.49
N GLY A 44 -0.45 -13.00 -6.22
CA GLY A 44 0.75 -13.63 -5.69
C GLY A 44 1.96 -12.70 -5.56
N VAL A 45 1.84 -11.42 -5.90
CA VAL A 45 2.96 -10.47 -5.98
C VAL A 45 3.52 -10.15 -4.59
N GLU A 46 4.83 -9.90 -4.51
CA GLU A 46 5.49 -9.60 -3.23
C GLU A 46 5.09 -8.22 -2.69
N THR A 47 5.19 -7.22 -3.57
CA THR A 47 4.66 -5.87 -3.36
C THR A 47 3.86 -5.48 -4.60
N CYS A 48 3.04 -4.44 -4.51
CA CYS A 48 2.30 -3.98 -5.69
C CYS A 48 3.23 -3.47 -6.79
N ALA A 49 4.48 -3.12 -6.47
CA ALA A 49 5.52 -2.79 -7.45
C ALA A 49 5.90 -3.99 -8.34
N HIS A 50 5.65 -5.23 -7.89
CA HIS A 50 5.84 -6.45 -8.68
C HIS A 50 4.60 -6.81 -9.52
N CYS A 51 3.58 -5.96 -9.59
CA CYS A 51 2.43 -6.21 -10.44
C CYS A 51 2.86 -6.18 -11.92
N ASP A 52 2.56 -7.23 -12.68
CA ASP A 52 2.82 -7.25 -14.13
C ASP A 52 2.02 -6.18 -14.87
N GLN A 53 0.82 -5.88 -14.34
CA GLN A 53 -0.07 -4.84 -14.86
C GLN A 53 0.16 -3.51 -14.13
N PHE A 54 1.36 -3.20 -13.62
CA PHE A 54 1.59 -2.03 -12.77
C PHE A 54 1.03 -0.72 -13.37
N GLU A 55 1.26 -0.48 -14.67
CA GLU A 55 0.82 0.73 -15.36
C GLU A 55 -0.70 0.76 -15.60
N ASP A 56 -1.33 -0.40 -15.81
CA ASP A 56 -2.76 -0.52 -16.16
C ASP A 56 -3.63 -1.07 -15.01
N CYS A 57 -3.09 -1.19 -13.80
CA CYS A 57 -3.79 -1.79 -12.67
C CYS A 57 -4.81 -0.81 -12.10
N ALA A 58 -6.09 -1.05 -12.39
CA ALA A 58 -7.19 -0.22 -11.88
C ALA A 58 -7.19 -0.07 -10.35
N THR A 59 -6.76 -1.10 -9.61
CA THR A 59 -6.62 -1.04 -8.15
C THR A 59 -5.51 -0.07 -7.73
N LEU A 60 -4.39 -0.03 -8.46
CA LEU A 60 -3.31 0.91 -8.20
C LEU A 60 -3.67 2.33 -8.62
N GLU A 61 -4.34 2.51 -9.75
CA GLU A 61 -4.83 3.84 -10.15
C GLU A 61 -5.80 4.43 -9.11
N ALA A 62 -6.73 3.63 -8.59
CA ALA A 62 -7.62 4.04 -7.50
C ALA A 62 -6.86 4.36 -6.19
N LEU A 63 -5.78 3.63 -5.90
CA LEU A 63 -4.89 3.91 -4.77
C LEU A 63 -4.15 5.24 -4.99
N PHE A 64 -3.59 5.47 -6.18
CA PHE A 64 -2.83 6.66 -6.52
C PHE A 64 -3.67 7.93 -6.55
N ALA A 65 -4.93 7.82 -6.98
CA ALA A 65 -5.88 8.93 -6.93
C ALA A 65 -6.15 9.41 -5.50
N GLN A 66 -6.16 8.51 -4.53
CA GLN A 66 -6.38 8.83 -3.11
C GLN A 66 -5.07 9.14 -2.37
N PHE A 67 -3.98 8.48 -2.74
CA PHE A 67 -2.67 8.57 -2.07
C PHE A 67 -1.54 8.70 -3.11
N PRO A 68 -1.29 9.91 -3.66
CA PRO A 68 -0.27 10.12 -4.69
C PRO A 68 1.15 9.71 -4.27
N VAL A 69 1.47 9.81 -2.97
CA VAL A 69 2.76 9.38 -2.41
C VAL A 69 3.03 7.90 -2.66
N CYS A 70 2.00 7.05 -2.70
CA CYS A 70 2.15 5.63 -2.99
C CYS A 70 2.65 5.40 -4.42
N ARG A 71 2.30 6.28 -5.39
CA ARG A 71 2.80 6.16 -6.77
C ARG A 71 4.31 6.33 -6.80
N GLN A 72 4.80 7.38 -6.14
CA GLN A 72 6.24 7.65 -6.08
C GLN A 72 7.00 6.47 -5.45
N THR A 73 6.59 6.05 -4.25
CA THR A 73 7.26 4.95 -3.53
C THR A 73 7.23 3.64 -4.32
N LEU A 74 6.09 3.27 -4.92
CA LEU A 74 6.00 2.03 -5.68
C LEU A 74 6.79 2.07 -6.99
N THR A 75 6.86 3.22 -7.66
CA THR A 75 7.73 3.39 -8.84
C THR A 75 9.21 3.29 -8.47
N GLU A 76 9.62 3.88 -7.35
CA GLU A 76 11.00 3.77 -6.85
C GLU A 76 11.36 2.32 -6.51
N ILE A 77 10.48 1.60 -5.80
CA ILE A 77 10.67 0.17 -5.54
C ILE A 77 10.77 -0.59 -6.86
N ARG A 78 9.85 -0.33 -7.81
CA ARG A 78 9.84 -1.03 -9.11
C ARG A 78 11.14 -0.80 -9.89
N ALA A 79 11.74 0.39 -9.82
CA ALA A 79 13.03 0.68 -10.46
C ALA A 79 14.19 -0.14 -9.87
N THR A 80 14.05 -0.68 -8.66
CA THR A 80 15.04 -1.60 -8.05
C THR A 80 14.83 -3.07 -8.40
N LEU A 81 13.67 -3.40 -8.99
CA LEU A 81 13.33 -4.74 -9.47
C LEU A 81 13.88 -4.88 -10.90
N ASN A 82 15.16 -5.26 -11.02
CA ASN A 82 15.80 -5.56 -12.30
C ASN A 82 15.07 -6.70 -13.05
#